data_AF-A0A2M7GVF8-F1
#
_entry.id   AF-A0A2M7GVF8-F1
#
_cell.length_a   1.000
_cell.length_b   1.000
_cell.length_c   1.000
_cell.angle_alpha   90.00
_cell.angle_beta   90.00
_cell.angle_gamma   90.00
#
_symmetry.space_group_name_H-M   'P 1'
#
loop_
_entity.id
_entity.type
_entity.pdbx_description
1 polymer ?
#
loop_
_entity_poly.entity_id
_entity_poly.type
_entity_poly.pdbx_seq_one_letter_code
_entity_poly.pdbx_strand_id
1 'polypeptide(L)'
;MIKNIWNWFVGPEAEARRLNRDAAYIVHALTEEHYGPIRADVARDLRKDIDYVHETFVRKDEAYGFKRAIDHLSRMHNEARKRRDQRALTSLTLAIIYMRAERVGDPAKPARDAVEAYLGEWAPLAEENSGVMPPSPD
;
A
#
# COMPACT_ATOMS: atom_id res chain seq x y z
N MET A 1 28.55 6.65 -4.63
CA MET A 1 28.70 5.19 -4.47
C MET A 1 27.30 4.58 -4.38
N ILE A 2 26.76 4.16 -5.53
CA ILE A 2 25.39 3.66 -5.67
C ILE A 2 25.40 2.20 -5.22
N LYS A 3 24.75 1.88 -4.10
CA LYS A 3 24.59 0.48 -3.67
C LYS A 3 23.57 -0.20 -4.59
N ASN A 4 24.14 -1.03 -5.46
CA ASN A 4 23.49 -1.96 -6.38
C ASN A 4 22.38 -2.79 -5.71
N ILE A 5 21.23 -2.88 -6.38
CA ILE A 5 20.67 -4.13 -6.94
C ILE A 5 20.94 -5.38 -6.09
N TRP A 6 20.33 -5.46 -4.91
CA TRP A 6 20.17 -6.71 -4.18
C TRP A 6 18.68 -7.00 -4.05
N ASN A 7 18.15 -7.84 -4.95
CA ASN A 7 17.10 -8.83 -4.63
C ASN A 7 16.70 -9.76 -5.79
N TRP A 8 17.59 -10.05 -6.75
CA TRP A 8 17.28 -11.01 -7.82
C TRP A 8 17.51 -12.49 -7.44
N PHE A 9 17.97 -12.77 -6.22
CA PHE A 9 18.21 -14.14 -5.70
C PHE A 9 17.47 -14.42 -4.39
N VAL A 10 16.24 -13.92 -4.25
CA VAL A 10 15.33 -14.38 -3.20
C VAL A 10 14.21 -15.09 -3.92
N GLY A 11 14.17 -16.42 -3.86
CA GLY A 11 13.10 -17.20 -4.47
C GLY A 11 11.72 -16.74 -3.97
N PRO A 12 10.64 -17.01 -4.72
CA PRO A 12 9.30 -16.50 -4.42
C PRO A 12 8.86 -16.75 -2.98
N GLU A 13 9.26 -17.86 -2.36
CA GLU A 13 8.97 -18.18 -0.96
C GLU A 13 9.65 -17.23 0.05
N ALA A 14 10.90 -16.89 -0.18
CA ALA A 14 11.64 -16.01 0.71
C ALA A 14 11.22 -14.54 0.54
N GLU A 15 10.77 -14.16 -0.67
CA GLU A 15 10.09 -12.90 -0.89
C GLU A 15 8.74 -12.88 -0.18
N ALA A 16 7.91 -13.92 -0.35
CA ALA A 16 6.63 -14.05 0.33
C ALA A 16 6.74 -13.93 1.85
N ARG A 17 7.68 -14.66 2.48
CA ARG A 17 7.92 -14.57 3.94
C ARG A 17 8.22 -13.15 4.39
N ARG A 18 9.01 -12.40 3.60
CA ARG A 18 9.33 -11.00 3.89
C ARG A 18 8.09 -10.13 3.76
N LEU A 19 7.36 -10.23 2.66
CA LEU A 19 6.14 -9.45 2.43
C LEU A 19 5.09 -9.70 3.51
N ASN A 20 4.86 -10.97 3.89
CA ASN A 20 3.90 -11.36 4.92
C ASN A 20 4.25 -10.73 6.28
N ARG A 21 5.52 -10.81 6.68
CA ARG A 21 6.00 -10.19 7.93
C ARG A 21 5.90 -8.68 7.89
N ASP A 22 6.37 -8.05 6.81
CA ASP A 22 6.46 -6.59 6.71
C ASP A 22 5.06 -5.97 6.65
N ALA A 23 4.11 -6.58 5.91
CA ALA A 23 2.71 -6.18 5.90
C ALA A 23 2.09 -6.25 7.30
N ALA A 24 2.24 -7.38 7.98
CA ALA A 24 1.68 -7.58 9.32
C ALA A 24 2.24 -6.55 10.33
N TYR A 25 3.55 -6.29 10.29
CA TYR A 25 4.19 -5.31 11.16
C TYR A 25 3.66 -3.88 10.92
N ILE A 26 3.58 -3.45 9.66
CA ILE A 26 3.14 -2.09 9.34
C ILE A 26 1.65 -1.90 9.66
N VAL A 27 0.80 -2.88 9.32
CA VAL A 27 -0.63 -2.84 9.64
C VAL A 27 -0.83 -2.82 11.15
N HIS A 28 -0.11 -3.64 11.91
CA HIS A 28 -0.17 -3.63 13.37
C HIS A 28 0.19 -2.25 13.94
N ALA A 29 1.32 -1.68 13.50
CA ALA A 29 1.75 -0.34 13.94
C ALA A 29 0.70 0.75 13.63
N LEU A 30 0.06 0.70 12.46
CA LEU A 30 -1.01 1.65 12.10
C LEU A 30 -2.27 1.54 12.97
N THR A 31 -2.52 0.34 13.53
CA THR A 31 -3.65 0.09 14.43
C THR A 31 -3.36 0.41 15.89
N GLU A 32 -2.09 0.68 16.25
CA GLU A 32 -1.75 1.14 17.60
C GLU A 32 -2.28 2.55 17.88
N GLU A 33 -2.65 2.82 19.14
CA GLU A 33 -3.34 4.04 19.59
C GLU A 33 -2.62 5.34 19.18
N HIS A 34 -1.28 5.32 19.12
CA HIS A 34 -0.45 6.48 18.79
C HIS A 34 -0.47 6.87 17.30
N TYR A 35 -0.85 5.96 16.39
CA TYR A 35 -0.99 6.24 14.95
C TYR A 35 -2.43 6.64 14.56
N GLY A 36 -3.33 6.69 15.55
CA GLY A 36 -4.77 6.88 15.37
C GLY A 36 -5.22 8.02 14.46
N PRO A 37 -4.57 9.20 14.43
CA PRO A 37 -5.04 10.31 13.58
C PRO A 37 -4.89 10.08 12.08
N ILE A 38 -3.96 9.20 11.63
CA ILE A 38 -3.63 9.08 10.20
C ILE A 38 -4.09 7.77 9.55
N ARG A 39 -4.58 6.79 10.30
CA ARG A 39 -4.91 5.46 9.77
C ARG A 39 -5.97 5.48 8.65
N ALA A 40 -7.08 6.18 8.85
CA ALA A 40 -8.12 6.31 7.82
C ALA A 40 -7.57 7.00 6.56
N ASP A 41 -6.75 8.03 6.77
CA ASP A 41 -6.08 8.79 5.72
C ASP A 41 -5.08 7.95 4.92
N VAL A 42 -4.27 7.13 5.59
CA VAL A 42 -3.38 6.16 4.96
C VAL A 42 -4.18 5.10 4.20
N ALA A 43 -5.28 4.60 4.75
CA ALA A 43 -6.12 3.60 4.09
C ALA A 43 -6.76 4.14 2.80
N ARG A 44 -7.24 5.38 2.83
CA ARG A 44 -7.77 6.07 1.65
C ARG A 44 -6.71 6.26 0.56
N ASP A 45 -5.52 6.74 0.91
CA ASP A 45 -4.44 6.92 -0.05
C ASP A 45 -3.99 5.58 -0.64
N LEU A 46 -3.86 4.56 0.22
CA LEU A 46 -3.50 3.20 -0.19
C LEU A 46 -4.51 2.61 -1.18
N ARG A 47 -5.82 2.72 -0.89
CA ARG A 47 -6.88 2.27 -1.81
C ARG A 47 -6.75 2.95 -3.16
N LYS A 48 -6.65 4.28 -3.15
CA LYS A 48 -6.51 5.08 -4.37
C LYS A 48 -5.29 4.67 -5.20
N ASP A 49 -4.13 4.46 -4.55
CA ASP A 49 -2.91 4.09 -5.23
C ASP A 49 -3.00 2.68 -5.84
N ILE A 50 -3.56 1.70 -5.12
CA ILE A 50 -3.79 0.34 -5.62
C ILE A 50 -4.72 0.38 -6.84
N ASP A 51 -5.88 1.02 -6.72
CA ASP A 51 -6.87 1.10 -7.79
C ASP A 51 -6.28 1.78 -9.04
N TYR A 52 -5.59 2.91 -8.84
CA TYR A 52 -4.94 3.64 -9.92
C TYR A 52 -3.92 2.78 -10.68
N VAL A 53 -3.03 2.07 -9.99
CA VAL A 53 -2.00 1.28 -10.67
C VAL A 53 -2.57 0.03 -11.34
N HIS A 54 -3.63 -0.57 -10.79
CA HIS A 54 -4.34 -1.65 -11.45
C HIS A 54 -4.97 -1.20 -12.76
N GLU A 55 -5.71 -0.09 -12.74
CA GLU A 55 -6.40 0.45 -13.91
C GLU A 55 -5.44 0.98 -14.97
N THR A 56 -4.35 1.61 -14.53
CA THR A 56 -3.42 2.28 -15.44
C THR A 56 -2.40 1.32 -16.04
N PHE A 57 -1.94 0.32 -15.27
CA PHE A 57 -0.83 -0.55 -15.69
C PHE A 57 -1.24 -2.03 -15.79
N VAL A 58 -1.79 -2.63 -14.73
CA VAL A 58 -1.99 -4.09 -14.65
C VAL A 58 -3.06 -4.57 -15.65
N ARG A 59 -4.24 -3.96 -15.65
CA ARG A 59 -5.35 -4.36 -16.55
C ARG A 59 -5.05 -4.12 -18.02
N LYS A 60 -4.10 -3.24 -18.34
CA LYS A 60 -3.74 -2.89 -19.72
C LYS A 60 -2.60 -3.73 -20.29
N ASP A 61 -1.86 -4.44 -19.43
CA ASP A 61 -0.68 -5.18 -19.82
C ASP A 61 -0.36 -6.26 -18.78
N GLU A 62 -0.76 -7.49 -19.07
CA GLU A 62 -0.55 -8.63 -18.18
C GLU A 62 0.93 -9.01 -18.05
N ALA A 63 1.75 -8.75 -19.08
CA ALA A 63 3.17 -9.13 -19.11
C ALA A 63 4.05 -8.17 -18.30
N TYR A 64 3.84 -6.85 -18.43
CA TYR A 64 4.68 -5.83 -17.80
C TYR A 64 3.94 -4.86 -16.87
N GLY A 65 2.61 -4.98 -16.75
CA GLY A 65 1.80 -4.08 -15.93
C GLY A 65 2.24 -4.04 -14.47
N PHE A 66 2.48 -5.19 -13.85
CA PHE A 66 3.00 -5.26 -12.48
C PHE A 66 4.36 -4.57 -12.31
N LYS A 67 5.28 -4.77 -13.26
CA LYS A 67 6.58 -4.10 -13.22
C LYS A 67 6.39 -2.58 -13.28
N ARG A 68 5.58 -2.08 -14.21
CA ARG A 68 5.31 -0.65 -14.39
C ARG A 68 4.59 -0.03 -13.19
N ALA A 69 3.65 -0.75 -12.58
CA ALA A 69 2.98 -0.36 -11.34
C ALA A 69 3.99 -0.17 -10.20
N ILE A 70 4.85 -1.17 -9.95
CA ILE A 70 5.86 -1.11 -8.88
C ILE A 70 6.89 0.00 -9.16
N ASP A 71 7.32 0.18 -10.40
CA ASP A 71 8.24 1.26 -10.79
C ASP A 71 7.59 2.65 -10.57
N HIS A 72 6.30 2.79 -10.86
CA HIS A 72 5.54 4.01 -10.60
C HIS A 72 5.45 4.30 -9.09
N LEU A 73 4.99 3.34 -8.30
CA LEU A 73 4.87 3.49 -6.84
C LEU A 73 6.22 3.79 -6.18
N SER A 74 7.29 3.13 -6.63
CA SER A 74 8.65 3.37 -6.11
C SER A 74 9.14 4.80 -6.39
N ARG A 75 8.79 5.39 -7.54
CA ARG A 75 9.08 6.80 -7.83
C ARG A 75 8.31 7.72 -6.90
N MET A 76 7.00 7.49 -6.74
CA MET A 76 6.16 8.28 -5.82
C MET A 76 6.67 8.18 -4.38
N HIS A 77 7.07 6.98 -3.94
CA HIS A 77 7.63 6.75 -2.62
C HIS A 77 8.92 7.55 -2.39
N ASN A 78 9.80 7.61 -3.40
CA ASN A 78 11.01 8.42 -3.34
C ASN A 78 10.70 9.92 -3.24
N GLU A 79 9.67 10.41 -3.91
CA GLU A 79 9.23 11.81 -3.79
C GLU A 79 8.62 12.11 -2.42
N ALA A 80 7.77 11.22 -1.89
CA ALA A 80 7.25 11.32 -0.53
C ALA A 80 8.38 11.35 0.51
N ARG A 81 9.42 10.52 0.32
CA ARG A 81 10.63 10.52 1.15
C ARG A 81 11.34 11.88 1.16
N LYS A 82 11.54 12.48 -0.01
CA LYS A 82 12.19 13.80 -0.12
C LYS A 82 11.39 14.88 0.59
N ARG A 83 10.05 14.79 0.52
CA ARG A 83 9.11 15.72 1.17
C ARG A 83 8.89 15.44 2.66
N ARG A 84 9.43 14.33 3.18
CA ARG A 84 9.22 13.85 4.56
C ARG A 84 7.74 13.63 4.90
N ASP A 85 6.95 13.25 3.89
CA ASP A 85 5.53 12.96 4.04
C ASP A 85 5.34 11.53 4.58
N GLN A 86 5.19 11.39 5.90
CA GLN A 86 5.10 10.08 6.56
C GLN A 86 3.82 9.32 6.20
N ARG A 87 2.72 10.04 5.99
CA ARG A 87 1.44 9.45 5.56
C ARG A 87 1.60 8.81 4.19
N ALA A 88 2.08 9.58 3.21
CA ALA A 88 2.29 9.08 1.85
C ALA A 88 3.37 8.00 1.79
N LEU A 89 4.44 8.10 2.58
CA LEU A 89 5.45 7.05 2.70
C LEU A 89 4.83 5.73 3.15
N THR A 90 3.95 5.77 4.15
CA THR A 90 3.34 4.57 4.71
C THR A 90 2.34 3.95 3.73
N SER A 91 1.45 4.75 3.11
CA SER A 91 0.51 4.26 2.11
C SER A 91 1.24 3.64 0.91
N LEU A 92 2.25 4.32 0.36
CA LEU A 92 3.01 3.83 -0.79
C LEU A 92 3.84 2.58 -0.46
N THR A 93 4.32 2.45 0.77
CA THR A 93 5.00 1.22 1.22
C THR A 93 4.05 0.04 1.21
N LEU A 94 2.85 0.19 1.78
CA LEU A 94 1.83 -0.86 1.76
C LEU A 94 1.35 -1.18 0.34
N ALA A 95 1.21 -0.18 -0.54
CA ALA A 95 0.85 -0.40 -1.93
C ALA A 95 1.91 -1.23 -2.67
N ILE A 96 3.20 -0.94 -2.48
CA ILE A 96 4.30 -1.72 -3.06
C ILE A 96 4.28 -3.16 -2.53
N ILE A 97 4.05 -3.36 -1.24
CA ILE A 97 3.95 -4.70 -0.63
C ILE A 97 2.77 -5.46 -1.25
N TYR A 98 1.60 -4.85 -1.35
CA TYR A 98 0.40 -5.44 -1.94
C TYR A 98 0.65 -5.87 -3.40
N MET A 99 1.19 -4.97 -4.24
CA MET A 99 1.46 -5.29 -5.65
C MET A 99 2.51 -6.38 -5.83
N ARG A 100 3.52 -6.45 -4.96
CA ARG A 100 4.51 -7.54 -4.98
C ARG A 100 3.90 -8.86 -4.51
N ALA A 101 3.07 -8.83 -3.47
CA ALA A 101 2.42 -10.02 -2.94
C ALA A 101 1.46 -10.62 -3.97
N GLU A 102 0.71 -9.79 -4.70
CA GLU A 102 -0.15 -10.26 -5.79
C GLU A 102 0.66 -10.90 -6.92
N ARG A 103 1.80 -10.32 -7.30
CA ARG A 103 2.69 -10.93 -8.29
C ARG A 103 3.27 -12.28 -7.83
N VAL A 104 3.57 -12.42 -6.54
CA VAL A 104 4.10 -13.68 -5.96
C VAL A 104 3.01 -14.76 -5.87
N GLY A 105 1.74 -14.37 -5.70
CA GLY A 105 0.60 -15.28 -5.64
C GLY A 105 0.40 -15.91 -4.26
N ASP A 106 -0.08 -17.16 -4.23
CA ASP A 106 -0.53 -17.85 -3.02
C ASP A 106 0.41 -17.77 -1.81
N PRO A 107 1.74 -17.91 -1.95
CA PRO A 107 2.65 -17.82 -0.80
C PRO A 107 2.59 -16.48 -0.05
N ALA A 108 2.25 -15.40 -0.77
CA ALA A 108 2.16 -14.05 -0.23
C ALA A 108 0.71 -13.61 0.03
N LYS A 109 -0.27 -14.52 -0.04
CA LYS A 109 -1.67 -14.23 0.28
C LYS A 109 -1.85 -13.59 1.67
N PRO A 110 -1.14 -13.99 2.75
CA PRO A 110 -1.29 -13.34 4.06
C PRO A 110 -0.97 -11.84 4.05
N ALA A 111 0.00 -11.40 3.25
CA ALA A 111 0.30 -9.97 3.10
C ALA A 111 -0.87 -9.21 2.45
N ARG A 112 -1.50 -9.80 1.42
CA ARG A 112 -2.67 -9.22 0.76
C ARG A 112 -3.85 -9.14 1.70
N ASP A 113 -4.14 -10.22 2.41
CA ASP A 113 -5.27 -10.30 3.35
C ASP A 113 -5.12 -9.28 4.48
N ALA A 114 -3.90 -9.07 5.01
CA ALA A 114 -3.64 -8.06 6.02
C ALA A 114 -3.92 -6.63 5.51
N VAL A 115 -3.48 -6.33 4.28
CA VAL A 115 -3.74 -5.03 3.62
C VAL A 115 -5.23 -4.85 3.31
N GLU A 116 -5.90 -5.87 2.79
CA GLU A 116 -7.33 -5.83 2.46
C GLU A 116 -8.20 -5.67 3.72
N ALA A 117 -7.86 -6.36 4.82
CA ALA A 117 -8.53 -6.20 6.11
C ALA A 117 -8.38 -4.78 6.65
N TYR A 118 -7.15 -4.24 6.62
CA TYR A 118 -6.89 -2.85 6.99
C TYR A 118 -7.70 -1.85 6.16
N LEU A 119 -7.75 -2.05 4.83
CA LEU A 119 -8.55 -1.20 3.95
C LEU A 119 -10.05 -1.32 4.22
N GLY A 120 -10.56 -2.53 4.49
CA GLY A 120 -11.96 -2.77 4.77
C GLY A 120 -12.45 -2.08 6.05
N GLU A 121 -11.59 -2.02 7.06
CA GLU A 121 -11.89 -1.34 8.33
C GLU A 121 -11.77 0.18 8.23
N TRP A 122 -10.72 0.70 7.60
CA TRP A 122 -10.34 2.11 7.75
C TRP A 122 -10.61 3.00 6.54
N ALA A 123 -10.72 2.46 5.32
CA ALA A 123 -10.96 3.29 4.13
C ALA A 123 -12.34 3.98 4.14
N PRO A 124 -13.46 3.33 4.55
CA PRO A 124 -14.77 3.98 4.62
C PRO A 124 -14.80 5.18 5.59
N LEU A 125 -14.09 5.07 6.71
CA LEU A 125 -14.06 6.10 7.76
C LEU A 125 -13.35 7.40 7.32
N ALA A 126 -12.54 7.34 6.27
CA ALA A 126 -11.89 8.52 5.71
C ALA A 126 -12.88 9.46 5.01
N GLU A 127 -13.99 8.92 4.51
CA GLU A 127 -15.06 9.70 3.86
C GLU A 127 -15.95 10.39 4.91
N GLU A 128 -16.28 9.71 6.00
CA GLU A 128 -17.10 10.25 7.10
C GLU A 128 -16.42 11.43 7.81
N ASN A 129 -15.11 11.36 8.02
CA ASN A 129 -14.33 12.43 8.68
C ASN A 129 -14.06 13.65 7.77
N SER A 130 -14.48 13.61 6.51
CA SER A 130 -14.28 14.71 5.55
C SER A 130 -15.30 15.87 5.69
N GLY A 131 -16.21 15.80 6.67
CA GLY A 131 -17.00 16.96 7.10
C GLY A 131 -18.15 17.33 6.16
N VAL A 132 -18.87 16.34 5.61
CA VAL A 132 -20.21 16.63 5.06
C VAL A 132 -21.14 16.85 6.24
N MET A 133 -21.29 18.11 6.63
CA MET A 133 -22.35 18.55 7.54
C MET A 133 -23.70 18.08 6.95
N PRO A 134 -24.55 17.38 7.69
CA PRO A 134 -25.91 17.08 7.21
C PRO A 134 -26.61 18.40 6.90
N PRO A 135 -27.45 18.47 5.84
CA PRO A 135 -28.20 19.69 5.56
C PRO A 135 -29.01 20.06 6.80
N SER A 136 -28.86 21.32 7.24
CA SER A 136 -29.66 21.87 8.33
C SER A 136 -31.14 21.64 8.03
N PRO A 137 -31.93 21.12 8.99
CA PRO A 137 -33.37 21.09 8.81
C PRO A 137 -33.88 22.53 8.75
N ASP A 138 -34.59 22.85 7.67
CA ASP A 138 -35.36 24.10 7.51
C ASP A 138 -36.43 24.25 8.63
#